data_AF-A0A9X0CHX7-F1
#
_entry.id   AF-A0A9X0CHX7-F1
#
_cell.length_a   1.000
_cell.length_b   1.000
_cell.length_c   1.000
_cell.angle_alpha   90.00
_cell.angle_beta   90.00
_cell.angle_gamma   90.00
#
_symmetry.space_group_name_H-M   'P 1'
#
loop_
_entity.id
_entity.type
_entity.pdbx_description
1 polymer ?
#
loop_
_entity_poly.entity_id
_entity_poly.type
_entity_poly.pdbx_seq_one_letter_code
_entity_poly.pdbx_strand_id
1 'polypeptide(L)'
;MDDISYLLVAVNDVLTVLDRFENTNNGERDLQLLLSKLDYLQRIAVNLDMDDFLSEMFGRAHSLMLEIERANQQSIGYRACAQGDERRGRPSFHITEEQLSFFIEQGFKVKDISSMLNVSVRTVERRMAAFGQTFLTENHPYPN
;
A
#
# COMPACT_ATOMS: atom_id res chain seq x y z
N MET A 1 28.24 31.02 3.86
CA MET A 1 28.32 29.65 4.41
C MET A 1 29.09 28.86 3.38
N ASP A 2 30.20 28.25 3.77
CA ASP A 2 31.07 27.53 2.85
C ASP A 2 30.45 26.16 2.50
N ASP A 3 30.67 25.67 1.28
CA ASP A 3 30.13 24.39 0.79
C ASP A 3 30.49 23.20 1.69
N ILE A 4 31.66 23.27 2.34
CA ILE A 4 32.12 22.30 3.35
C ILE A 4 31.21 22.29 4.59
N SER A 5 30.69 23.46 5.00
CA SER A 5 29.75 23.54 6.13
C SER A 5 28.43 22.84 5.83
N TYR A 6 27.93 22.98 4.59
CA TYR A 6 26.72 22.28 4.15
C TYR A 6 26.90 20.77 4.10
N LEU A 7 28.07 20.31 3.64
CA LEU A 7 28.42 18.89 3.65
C LEU A 7 28.47 18.31 5.07
N LEU A 8 29.12 19.01 6.01
CA LEU A 8 29.20 18.56 7.41
C LEU A 8 27.82 18.47 8.07
N VAL A 9 26.93 19.42 7.78
CA VAL A 9 25.54 19.35 8.26
C VAL A 9 24.83 18.14 7.66
N ALA A 10 24.96 17.90 6.35
CA ALA A 10 24.32 16.78 5.68
C ALA A 10 24.82 15.42 6.18
N VAL A 11 26.12 15.27 6.48
CA VAL A 11 26.68 14.04 7.07
C VAL A 11 26.16 13.82 8.49
N ASN A 12 26.14 14.85 9.33
CA ASN A 12 25.60 14.74 10.70
C ASN A 12 24.11 14.40 10.73
N ASP A 13 23.35 14.95 9.80
CA ASP A 13 21.94 14.62 9.61
C ASP A 13 21.74 13.14 9.29
N VAL A 14 22.58 12.58 8.40
CA VAL A 14 22.54 11.15 8.05
C VAL A 14 22.89 10.28 9.25
N LEU A 15 23.93 10.63 10.00
CA LEU A 15 24.32 9.91 11.23
C LEU A 15 23.21 9.93 12.29
N THR A 16 22.55 11.08 12.45
CA THR A 16 21.44 11.22 13.40
C THR A 16 20.23 10.37 13.00
N VAL A 17 19.92 10.27 11.70
CA VAL A 17 18.83 9.41 11.22
C VAL A 17 19.19 7.93 11.35
N LEU A 18 20.45 7.55 11.10
CA LEU A 18 20.94 6.17 11.32
C LEU A 18 20.83 5.75 12.77
N ASP A 19 21.27 6.59 13.72
CA ASP A 19 21.16 6.32 15.15
C ASP A 19 19.69 6.13 15.58
N ARG A 20 18.76 6.93 15.02
CA ARG A 20 17.33 6.75 15.26
C ARG A 20 16.77 5.46 14.63
N PHE A 21 17.26 5.07 13.46
CA PHE A 21 16.87 3.85 12.76
C PHE A 21 17.29 2.59 13.53
N GLU A 22 18.48 2.59 14.14
CA GLU A 22 18.95 1.49 15.00
C GLU A 22 18.08 1.36 16.28
N ASN A 23 17.53 2.47 16.77
CA ASN A 23 16.85 2.54 18.07
C ASN A 23 15.31 2.48 18.01
N THR A 24 14.65 2.47 16.84
CA THR A 24 13.17 2.49 16.76
C THR A 24 12.54 1.54 15.74
N ASN A 25 11.39 0.94 16.11
CA ASN A 25 10.56 0.08 15.24
C ASN A 25 9.84 0.81 14.09
N ASN A 26 10.13 2.09 13.85
CA ASN A 26 9.53 2.91 12.78
C ASN A 26 10.39 2.93 11.50
N GLY A 27 10.99 1.79 11.17
CA GLY A 27 12.05 1.69 10.16
C GLY A 27 11.69 2.19 8.76
N GLU A 28 10.42 2.14 8.33
CA GLU A 28 10.06 2.47 6.94
C GLU A 28 10.19 3.96 6.60
N ARG A 29 9.74 4.88 7.47
CA ARG A 29 9.84 6.33 7.21
C ARG A 29 11.27 6.84 7.39
N ASP A 30 11.97 6.32 8.39
CA ASP A 30 13.36 6.69 8.63
C ASP A 30 14.27 6.18 7.49
N LEU A 31 13.93 5.05 6.85
CA LEU A 31 14.64 4.52 5.67
C LEU A 31 14.47 5.40 4.42
N GLN A 32 13.25 5.85 4.11
CA GLN A 32 13.01 6.75 2.97
C GLN A 32 13.71 8.10 3.16
N LEU A 33 13.71 8.62 4.39
CA LEU A 33 14.44 9.84 4.75
C LEU A 33 15.95 9.65 4.58
N LEU A 34 16.48 8.51 4.99
CA LEU A 34 17.89 8.17 4.88
C LEU A 34 18.34 8.06 3.42
N LEU A 35 17.55 7.39 2.57
CA LEU A 35 17.79 7.31 1.13
C LEU A 35 17.87 8.69 0.48
N SER A 36 16.90 9.56 0.81
CA SER A 36 16.85 10.92 0.28
C SER A 36 18.06 11.76 0.70
N LYS A 37 18.55 11.60 1.94
CA LYS A 37 19.73 12.31 2.43
C LYS A 37 21.04 11.76 1.82
N LEU A 38 21.13 10.45 1.57
CA LEU A 38 22.29 9.84 0.91
C LEU A 38 22.39 10.23 -0.57
N ASP A 39 21.27 10.31 -1.30
CA ASP A 39 21.23 10.81 -2.68
C ASP A 39 21.70 12.27 -2.76
N TYR A 40 21.26 13.10 -1.82
CA TYR A 40 21.72 14.48 -1.70
C TYR A 40 23.23 14.58 -1.41
N LEU A 41 23.77 13.76 -0.51
CA LEU A 41 25.20 13.70 -0.21
C LEU A 41 26.02 13.27 -1.43
N GLN A 42 25.57 12.24 -2.16
CA GLN A 42 26.23 11.79 -3.37
C GLN A 42 26.29 12.91 -4.41
N ARG A 43 25.17 13.63 -4.60
CA ARG A 43 25.10 14.74 -5.55
C ARG A 43 25.99 15.92 -5.17
N ILE A 44 26.08 16.26 -3.88
CA ILE A 44 27.00 17.30 -3.39
C ILE A 44 28.45 16.86 -3.53
N ALA A 45 28.78 15.61 -3.16
CA ALA A 45 30.13 15.10 -3.25
C ALA A 45 30.66 15.18 -4.69
N VAL A 46 29.84 14.81 -5.68
CA VAL A 46 30.16 14.96 -7.10
C VAL A 46 30.31 16.43 -7.50
N ASN A 47 29.40 17.30 -7.06
CA ASN A 47 29.44 18.72 -7.43
C ASN A 47 30.62 19.48 -6.83
N LEU A 48 31.12 19.05 -5.67
CA LEU A 48 32.28 19.65 -5.00
C LEU A 48 33.62 19.04 -5.45
N ASP A 49 33.61 18.16 -6.46
CA ASP A 49 34.78 17.42 -6.93
C ASP A 49 35.53 16.75 -5.78
N MET A 50 34.77 16.19 -4.83
CA MET A 50 35.34 15.50 -3.68
C MET A 50 36.03 14.21 -4.14
N ASP A 51 37.06 13.83 -3.40
CA ASP A 51 37.88 12.64 -3.66
C ASP A 51 37.01 11.41 -3.99
N ASP A 52 37.42 10.66 -5.01
CA ASP A 52 36.68 9.51 -5.54
C ASP A 52 36.29 8.50 -4.44
N PHE A 53 37.12 8.38 -3.40
CA PHE A 53 36.84 7.55 -2.24
C PHE A 53 35.54 7.96 -1.51
N LEU A 54 35.32 9.27 -1.30
CA LEU A 54 34.13 9.77 -0.61
C LEU A 54 32.88 9.60 -1.47
N SER A 55 33.00 9.86 -2.78
CA SER A 55 31.92 9.65 -3.75
C SER A 55 31.51 8.16 -3.80
N GLU A 56 32.49 7.26 -3.85
CA GLU A 56 32.25 5.81 -3.83
C GLU A 56 31.61 5.36 -2.50
N MET A 57 32.08 5.90 -1.37
CA MET A 57 31.53 5.58 -0.05
C MET A 57 30.04 5.96 0.06
N PHE A 58 29.66 7.17 -0.38
CA PHE A 58 28.25 7.59 -0.38
C PHE A 58 27.40 6.76 -1.35
N GLY A 59 27.92 6.45 -2.55
CA GLY A 59 27.24 5.60 -3.52
C GLY A 59 27.01 4.17 -3.02
N ARG A 60 27.99 3.58 -2.31
CA ARG A 60 27.84 2.28 -1.66
C ARG A 60 26.79 2.31 -0.55
N ALA A 61 26.82 3.33 0.31
CA ALA A 61 25.83 3.49 1.38
C ALA A 61 24.40 3.61 0.83
N HIS A 62 24.21 4.40 -0.24
CA HIS A 62 22.93 4.52 -0.92
C HIS A 62 22.46 3.18 -1.51
N SER A 63 23.37 2.44 -2.16
CA SER A 63 23.05 1.13 -2.76
C SER A 63 22.60 0.10 -1.72
N LEU A 64 23.28 0.04 -0.57
CA LEU A 64 22.90 -0.86 0.53
C LEU A 64 21.54 -0.51 1.13
N MET A 65 21.25 0.77 1.32
CA MET A 65 19.95 1.20 1.84
C MET A 65 18.80 0.92 0.87
N LEU A 66 19.04 1.05 -0.45
CA LEU A 66 18.06 0.68 -1.47
C LEU A 66 17.76 -0.81 -1.47
N GLU A 67 18.76 -1.65 -1.21
CA GLU A 67 18.58 -3.09 -1.11
C GLU A 67 17.73 -3.47 0.10
N ILE A 68 17.96 -2.81 1.26
CA ILE A 68 17.14 -2.97 2.47
C ILE A 68 15.68 -2.54 2.21
N GLU A 69 15.46 -1.43 1.49
CA GLU A 69 14.12 -0.97 1.13
C GLU A 69 13.38 -1.99 0.26
N ARG A 70 14.06 -2.52 -0.77
CA ARG A 70 13.49 -3.56 -1.65
C ARG A 70 13.14 -4.83 -0.87
N ALA A 71 14.00 -5.25 0.06
CA ALA A 71 13.73 -6.41 0.91
C ALA A 71 12.50 -6.18 1.82
N ASN A 72 12.35 -4.97 2.37
CA ASN A 72 11.17 -4.62 3.17
C ASN A 72 9.89 -4.56 2.34
N GLN A 73 9.93 -3.99 1.13
CA GLN A 73 8.77 -3.90 0.24
C GLN A 73 8.26 -5.27 -0.21
N GLN A 74 9.12 -6.29 -0.34
CA GLN A 74 8.72 -7.67 -0.64
C GLN A 74 7.84 -8.30 0.47
N SER A 75 7.83 -7.70 1.67
CA SER A 75 7.03 -8.13 2.82
C SER A 75 5.69 -7.40 2.97
N ILE A 76 5.53 -6.21 2.38
CA ILE A 76 4.44 -5.25 2.66
C ILE A 76 3.40 -5.18 1.51
N GLY A 77 3.47 -6.08 0.53
CA GLY A 77 2.40 -6.19 -0.48
C GLY A 77 1.09 -6.69 0.15
N TYR A 78 -0.06 -6.17 -0.32
CA TYR A 78 -1.36 -6.78 -0.03
C TYR A 78 -1.33 -8.25 -0.48
N ARG A 79 -1.23 -9.15 0.49
CA ARG A 79 -1.43 -10.59 0.28
C ARG A 79 -2.92 -10.82 0.39
N ALA A 80 -3.61 -10.82 -0.76
CA ALA A 80 -4.96 -11.35 -0.82
C ALA A 80 -4.94 -12.74 -0.17
N CYS A 81 -5.77 -12.97 0.86
CA CYS A 81 -6.01 -14.32 1.35
C CYS A 81 -6.43 -15.15 0.14
N ALA A 82 -5.58 -16.07 -0.29
CA ALA A 82 -5.96 -17.09 -1.24
C ALA A 82 -6.97 -17.98 -0.53
N GLN A 83 -8.26 -17.63 -0.61
CA GLN A 83 -9.33 -18.57 -0.34
C GLN A 83 -9.26 -19.62 -1.46
N GLY A 84 -8.42 -20.61 -1.23
CA GLY A 84 -8.30 -21.78 -2.08
C GLY A 84 -9.51 -22.65 -1.87
N ASP A 85 -10.58 -22.40 -2.61
CA ASP A 85 -11.38 -23.53 -3.05
C ASP A 85 -10.44 -24.41 -3.91
N GLU A 86 -10.37 -25.70 -3.63
CA GLU A 86 -9.51 -26.70 -4.31
C GLU A 86 -9.82 -26.87 -5.82
N ARG A 87 -10.55 -25.93 -6.43
CA ARG A 87 -11.01 -25.95 -7.81
C ARG A 87 -10.16 -25.03 -8.67
N ARG A 88 -9.61 -25.58 -9.74
CA ARG A 88 -8.86 -24.84 -10.76
C ARG A 88 -9.77 -23.78 -11.41
N GLY A 89 -9.43 -22.50 -11.26
CA GLY A 89 -10.17 -21.39 -11.87
C GLY A 89 -9.95 -20.06 -11.14
N ARG A 90 -10.55 -18.98 -11.67
CA ARG A 90 -10.61 -17.69 -10.98
C ARG A 90 -11.49 -17.84 -9.73
N PRO A 91 -11.05 -17.40 -8.53
CA PRO A 91 -11.89 -17.39 -7.34
C PRO A 91 -13.21 -16.66 -7.61
N SER A 92 -14.32 -17.26 -7.19
CA SER A 92 -15.63 -16.62 -7.29
C SER A 92 -15.64 -15.38 -6.39
N PHE A 93 -16.14 -14.25 -6.89
CA PHE A 93 -16.36 -13.07 -6.06
C PHE A 93 -17.32 -13.44 -4.92
N HIS A 94 -16.83 -13.42 -3.68
CA HIS A 94 -17.58 -13.89 -2.52
C HIS A 94 -18.49 -12.77 -2.00
N ILE A 95 -19.81 -12.99 -2.08
CA ILE A 95 -20.85 -12.13 -1.49
C ILE A 95 -21.54 -12.99 -0.45
N THR A 96 -21.53 -12.56 0.81
CA THR A 96 -22.14 -13.30 1.92
C THR A 96 -23.65 -13.03 2.01
N GLU A 97 -24.37 -13.88 2.74
CA GLU A 97 -25.80 -13.69 3.01
C GLU A 97 -26.04 -12.43 3.85
N GLU A 98 -25.25 -12.23 4.90
CA GLU A 98 -25.36 -11.09 5.82
C GLU A 98 -25.14 -9.77 5.09
N GLN A 99 -24.20 -9.75 4.16
CA GLN A 99 -23.93 -8.57 3.34
C GLN A 99 -25.13 -8.19 2.47
N LEU A 100 -25.82 -9.17 1.86
CA LEU A 100 -27.02 -8.92 1.08
C LEU A 100 -28.21 -8.54 1.96
N SER A 101 -28.40 -9.22 3.10
CA SER A 101 -29.43 -8.89 4.08
C SER A 101 -29.30 -7.45 4.56
N PHE A 102 -28.07 -7.01 4.90
CA PHE A 102 -27.81 -5.64 5.30
C PHE A 102 -28.26 -4.63 4.24
N PHE A 103 -27.90 -4.83 2.97
CA PHE A 103 -28.31 -3.89 1.92
C PHE A 103 -29.83 -3.83 1.74
N ILE A 104 -30.52 -4.97 1.87
CA ILE A 104 -31.97 -5.05 1.76
C ILE A 104 -32.64 -4.35 2.95
N GLU A 105 -32.14 -4.58 4.17
CA GLU A 105 -32.61 -3.93 5.39
C GLU A 105 -32.45 -2.40 5.34
N GLN A 106 -31.38 -1.92 4.71
CA GLN A 106 -31.16 -0.49 4.46
C GLN A 106 -31.99 0.06 3.28
N GLY A 107 -32.79 -0.78 2.60
CA GLY A 107 -33.68 -0.37 1.52
C GLY A 107 -33.02 -0.20 0.16
N PHE A 108 -31.80 -0.70 -0.05
CA PHE A 108 -31.14 -0.64 -1.35
C PHE A 108 -31.80 -1.58 -2.36
N LYS A 109 -31.99 -1.11 -3.60
CA LYS A 109 -32.53 -1.94 -4.68
C LYS A 109 -31.41 -2.80 -5.27
N VAL A 110 -31.79 -3.91 -5.90
CA VAL A 110 -30.84 -4.85 -6.54
C VAL A 110 -29.88 -4.14 -7.52
N LYS A 111 -30.36 -3.14 -8.27
CA LYS A 111 -29.53 -2.32 -9.16
C LYS A 111 -28.46 -1.55 -8.40
N ASP A 112 -28.83 -0.90 -7.29
CA ASP A 112 -27.90 -0.14 -6.45
C ASP A 112 -26.85 -1.06 -5.82
N ILE A 113 -27.28 -2.21 -5.30
CA ILE A 113 -26.38 -3.24 -4.75
C ILE A 113 -25.39 -3.72 -5.81
N SER A 114 -25.85 -3.93 -7.05
CA SER A 114 -24.97 -4.37 -8.15
C SER A 114 -23.89 -3.33 -8.46
N SER A 115 -24.24 -2.04 -8.42
CA SER A 115 -23.29 -0.94 -8.61
C SER A 115 -22.31 -0.82 -7.44
N MET A 116 -22.79 -0.95 -6.19
CA MET A 116 -21.94 -0.88 -4.98
C MET A 116 -20.95 -2.04 -4.88
N LEU A 117 -21.38 -3.24 -5.26
CA LEU A 117 -20.53 -4.44 -5.24
C LEU A 117 -19.71 -4.61 -6.52
N ASN A 118 -19.89 -3.72 -7.50
CA ASN A 118 -19.26 -3.77 -8.82
C ASN A 118 -19.40 -5.15 -9.49
N VAL A 119 -20.61 -5.70 -9.47
CA VAL A 119 -20.98 -6.97 -10.11
C VAL A 119 -22.21 -6.80 -10.99
N SER A 120 -22.48 -7.75 -11.86
CA SER A 120 -23.72 -7.74 -12.64
C SER A 120 -24.95 -7.91 -11.74
N VAL A 121 -26.08 -7.29 -12.11
CA VAL A 121 -27.40 -7.51 -11.47
C VAL A 121 -27.72 -9.00 -11.35
N ARG A 122 -27.45 -9.77 -12.41
CA ARG A 122 -27.61 -11.22 -12.47
C ARG A 122 -26.83 -11.94 -11.36
N THR A 123 -25.63 -11.46 -11.02
CA THR A 123 -24.81 -12.02 -9.94
C THR A 123 -25.51 -11.84 -8.59
N VAL A 124 -26.07 -10.66 -8.34
CA VAL A 124 -26.80 -10.36 -7.10
C VAL A 124 -28.06 -11.22 -7.00
N GLU A 125 -28.88 -11.27 -8.06
CA GLU A 125 -30.09 -12.12 -8.12
C GLU A 125 -29.78 -13.59 -7.83
N ARG A 126 -28.73 -14.13 -8.45
CA ARG A 126 -28.33 -15.52 -8.25
C ARG A 126 -27.93 -15.81 -6.80
N ARG A 127 -27.26 -14.85 -6.14
CA ARG A 127 -26.86 -14.98 -4.73
C ARG A 127 -28.07 -14.87 -3.81
N MET A 128 -28.95 -13.89 -4.03
CA MET A 128 -30.20 -13.77 -3.28
C MET A 128 -31.05 -15.05 -3.39
N ALA A 129 -31.18 -15.61 -4.59
CA ALA A 129 -31.89 -16.87 -4.81
C ALA A 129 -31.23 -18.05 -4.07
N ALA A 130 -29.90 -18.10 -4.02
CA ALA A 130 -29.17 -19.14 -3.29
C ALA A 130 -29.38 -19.05 -1.76
N PHE A 131 -29.63 -17.86 -1.23
CA PHE A 131 -29.91 -17.61 0.18
C PHE A 131 -31.43 -17.56 0.50
N GLY A 132 -32.30 -17.81 -0.47
CA GLY A 132 -33.76 -17.75 -0.27
C GLY A 132 -34.33 -16.35 -0.05
N GLN A 133 -33.58 -15.30 -0.37
CA GLN A 133 -34.02 -13.90 -0.22
C GLN A 133 -34.93 -13.51 -1.39
N THR A 134 -36.09 -12.91 -1.07
CA THR A 134 -37.14 -12.61 -2.05
C THR A 134 -36.87 -11.32 -2.83
N PHE A 135 -37.33 -11.27 -4.08
CA PHE A 135 -37.13 -10.17 -5.00
C PHE A 135 -37.78 -8.86 -4.51
N LEU A 136 -36.97 -7.84 -4.22
CA LEU A 136 -37.43 -6.44 -4.28
C LEU A 136 -37.28 -5.93 -5.72
N THR A 137 -37.97 -6.57 -6.66
CA THR A 137 -38.11 -6.03 -8.02
C THR A 137 -39.19 -4.96 -8.00
N GLU A 138 -38.78 -3.71 -8.20
CA GLU A 138 -39.55 -2.58 -8.74
C GLU A 138 -41.08 -2.79 -8.71
N ASN A 139 -41.74 -2.50 -7.58
CA ASN A 139 -43.17 -2.12 -7.45
C ASN A 139 -43.68 -2.25 -5.99
N HIS A 140 -42.96 -1.70 -5.00
CA HIS A 140 -43.57 -1.43 -3.70
C HIS A 140 -43.66 0.09 -3.51
N PRO A 141 -44.88 0.66 -3.37
CA PRO A 141 -45.01 2.09 -3.13
C PRO A 141 -44.37 2.41 -1.78
N TYR A 142 -43.65 3.52 -1.73
CA TYR A 142 -43.15 4.10 -0.50
C TYR A 142 -44.33 4.26 0.49
N PRO A 143 -44.21 3.84 1.75
CA PRO A 143 -45.13 4.32 2.77
C PRO A 143 -44.92 5.83 2.92
N ASN A 144 -46.02 6.57 2.96
CA ASN A 144 -46.06 8.01 3.26
C ASN A 144 -45.37 8.34 4.59
#